data_AF-A0A2J8R191-F1
#
_entry.id   AF-A0A2J8R191-F1
#
_cell.length_a   1.000
_cell.length_b   1.000
_cell.length_c   1.000
_cell.angle_alpha   90.00
_cell.angle_beta   90.00
_cell.angle_gamma   90.00
#
_symmetry.space_group_name_H-M   'P 1'
#
loop_
_entity.id
_entity.type
_entity.pdbx_description
1 polymer ?
#
loop_
_entity_poly.entity_id
_entity_poly.type
_entity_poly.pdbx_seq_one_letter_code
_entity_poly.pdbx_strand_id
1 'polypeptide(L)'
;MVAPSQQRLVVVSVSPQSRASLAARFQLNPTDTARKLTSFFKKIGVHFVFDTAFSRHFSLLESQREFVRRFRGQADCKQALPLLASACPGWICYAEKTHGSFILPHISTAR
;
A
#
# COMPACT_ATOMS: atom_id res chain seq x y z
N MET A 1 31.66 -17.90 0.47
CA MET A 1 30.40 -18.62 0.77
C MET A 1 30.04 -18.28 2.22
N VAL A 2 28.86 -17.71 2.47
CA VAL A 2 28.44 -17.28 3.82
C VAL A 2 28.00 -18.50 4.62
N ALA A 3 28.38 -18.59 5.89
CA ALA A 3 28.04 -19.70 6.78
C ALA A 3 26.51 -19.84 6.96
N PRO A 4 25.98 -21.07 7.09
CA PRO A 4 24.53 -21.36 7.13
C PRO A 4 23.76 -20.72 8.31
N SER A 5 24.43 -20.13 9.31
CA SER A 5 23.82 -19.54 10.50
C SER A 5 23.36 -18.08 10.36
N GLN A 6 23.48 -17.45 9.18
CA GLN A 6 23.13 -16.02 8.98
C GLN A 6 22.34 -15.69 7.71
N GLN A 7 21.72 -16.66 7.05
CA GLN A 7 20.97 -16.38 5.82
C GLN A 7 19.67 -15.63 6.14
N ARG A 8 19.60 -14.34 5.80
CA ARG A 8 18.41 -13.50 6.04
C ARG A 8 17.28 -13.94 5.11
N LEU A 9 16.07 -14.06 5.67
CA LEU A 9 14.87 -14.22 4.86
C LEU A 9 14.61 -12.93 4.06
N VAL A 10 14.55 -13.06 2.73
CA VAL A 10 14.31 -11.94 1.81
C VAL A 10 12.95 -12.08 1.16
N VAL A 11 12.11 -11.06 1.35
CA VAL A 11 10.76 -10.96 0.79
C VAL A 11 10.68 -9.73 -0.10
N VAL A 12 10.09 -9.88 -1.29
CA VAL A 12 9.82 -8.78 -2.22
C VAL A 12 8.31 -8.65 -2.41
N SER A 13 7.79 -7.43 -2.24
CA SER A 13 6.41 -7.09 -2.57
C SER A 13 6.38 -6.25 -3.84
N VAL A 14 5.57 -6.65 -4.82
CA VAL A 14 5.45 -5.99 -6.13
C VAL A 14 4.12 -5.27 -6.21
N SER A 15 4.16 -3.97 -6.54
CA SER A 15 2.94 -3.20 -6.73
C SER A 15 2.29 -3.48 -8.09
N PRO A 16 0.95 -3.46 -8.19
CA PRO A 16 0.27 -3.56 -9.47
C PRO A 16 0.62 -2.44 -10.42
N GLN A 17 0.96 -1.24 -9.92
CA GLN A 17 1.44 -0.11 -10.73
C GLN A 17 2.79 -0.43 -11.37
N SER A 18 3.73 -1.01 -10.62
CA SER A 18 5.03 -1.47 -11.14
C SER A 18 4.83 -2.55 -12.20
N ARG A 19 3.94 -3.52 -11.93
CA ARG A 19 3.59 -4.56 -12.90
C ARG A 19 2.98 -3.98 -14.18
N ALA A 20 2.02 -3.07 -14.06
CA ALA A 20 1.36 -2.44 -15.20
C ALA A 20 2.34 -1.61 -16.05
N SER A 21 3.22 -0.83 -15.39
CA SER A 21 4.25 -0.05 -16.07
C SER A 21 5.21 -0.93 -16.88
N LEU A 22 5.67 -2.04 -16.29
CA LEU A 22 6.54 -2.99 -16.98
C LEU A 22 5.82 -3.75 -18.10
N ALA A 23 4.55 -4.12 -17.88
CA ALA A 23 3.71 -4.74 -18.90
C ALA A 23 3.60 -3.84 -20.14
N ALA A 24 3.31 -2.55 -19.94
CA ALA A 24 3.26 -1.56 -21.01
C ALA A 24 4.63 -1.39 -21.70
N ARG A 25 5.71 -1.26 -20.92
CA ARG A 25 7.07 -1.04 -21.47
C ARG A 25 7.56 -2.19 -22.35
N PHE A 26 7.27 -3.42 -21.96
CA PHE A 26 7.73 -4.63 -22.65
C PHE A 26 6.68 -5.29 -23.54
N GLN A 27 5.52 -4.64 -23.73
CA GLN A 27 4.41 -5.15 -24.54
C GLN A 27 3.97 -6.57 -24.12
N LEU A 28 3.91 -6.78 -22.80
CA LEU A 28 3.49 -8.04 -22.19
C LEU A 28 2.10 -7.87 -21.58
N ASN A 29 1.35 -8.97 -21.46
CA ASN A 29 0.15 -8.96 -20.62
C ASN A 29 0.55 -8.99 -19.12
N PRO A 30 -0.33 -8.51 -18.23
CA PRO A 30 -0.03 -8.43 -16.80
C PRO A 30 0.38 -9.76 -16.16
N THR A 31 -0.21 -10.87 -16.60
CA THR A 31 0.07 -12.21 -16.06
C THR A 31 1.47 -12.69 -16.44
N ASP A 32 1.88 -12.48 -17.69
CA ASP A 32 3.25 -12.77 -18.14
C ASP A 32 4.28 -11.89 -17.47
N THR A 33 3.97 -10.60 -17.29
CA THR A 33 4.83 -9.69 -16.51
C THR A 33 5.00 -10.17 -15.08
N ALA A 34 3.91 -10.60 -14.41
CA ALA A 34 3.98 -11.16 -13.06
C ALA A 34 4.86 -12.42 -12.99
N ARG A 35 4.68 -13.36 -13.94
CA ARG A 35 5.48 -14.59 -14.01
C ARG A 35 6.96 -14.29 -14.23
N LYS A 36 7.29 -13.38 -15.16
CA LYS A 36 8.67 -13.00 -15.47
C LYS A 36 9.34 -12.28 -14.29
N LEU A 37 8.65 -11.35 -13.64
CA LEU A 37 9.15 -10.69 -12.43
C LEU A 37 9.39 -11.68 -11.29
N THR A 38 8.43 -12.58 -11.05
CA THR A 38 8.57 -13.62 -10.03
C THR A 38 9.78 -14.51 -10.32
N SER A 39 9.93 -14.95 -11.57
CA SER A 39 11.06 -15.76 -12.01
C SER A 39 12.39 -15.04 -11.84
N PHE A 40 12.45 -13.74 -12.17
CA PHE A 40 13.64 -12.92 -11.98
C PHE A 40 14.06 -12.83 -10.51
N PHE A 41 13.13 -12.47 -9.60
CA PHE A 41 13.44 -12.36 -8.18
C PHE A 41 13.82 -13.71 -7.56
N LYS A 42 13.15 -14.80 -7.94
CA LYS A 42 13.51 -16.15 -7.50
C LYS A 42 14.91 -16.55 -7.95
N LYS A 43 15.30 -16.22 -9.20
CA LYS A 43 16.64 -16.51 -9.73
C LYS A 43 17.77 -15.79 -8.96
N ILE A 44 17.50 -14.61 -8.41
CA ILE A 44 18.49 -13.86 -7.62
C ILE A 44 18.45 -14.17 -6.11
N GLY A 45 17.73 -15.23 -5.70
CA GLY A 45 17.73 -15.72 -4.32
C GLY A 45 16.67 -15.10 -3.40
N VAL A 46 15.65 -14.42 -3.93
CA VAL A 46 14.51 -13.96 -3.11
C VAL A 46 13.67 -15.17 -2.66
N HIS A 47 13.31 -15.20 -1.38
CA HIS A 47 12.59 -16.33 -0.80
C HIS A 47 11.10 -16.26 -1.09
N PHE A 48 10.49 -15.07 -1.03
CA PHE A 48 9.07 -14.88 -1.33
C PHE A 48 8.81 -13.63 -2.17
N VAL A 49 7.88 -13.73 -3.12
CA VAL A 49 7.46 -12.62 -3.98
C VAL A 49 5.94 -12.51 -3.88
N PHE A 50 5.44 -11.36 -3.41
CA PHE A 50 4.00 -11.14 -3.17
C PHE A 50 3.48 -9.95 -3.99
N ASP A 51 2.22 -10.03 -4.43
CA ASP A 51 1.50 -8.90 -5.04
C ASP A 51 0.84 -8.05 -3.93
N THR A 52 1.11 -6.74 -3.90
CA THR A 52 0.51 -5.84 -2.90
C THR A 52 -0.98 -5.58 -3.15
N ALA A 53 -1.56 -6.08 -4.24
CA ALA A 53 -3.02 -6.06 -4.43
C ALA A 53 -3.78 -6.70 -3.27
N PHE A 54 -3.26 -7.80 -2.73
CA PHE A 54 -3.88 -8.46 -1.58
C PHE A 54 -3.85 -7.57 -0.33
N SER A 55 -2.72 -6.94 -0.01
CA SER A 55 -2.63 -6.08 1.18
C SER A 55 -3.55 -4.86 1.09
N ARG A 56 -3.75 -4.31 -0.12
CA ARG A 56 -4.69 -3.21 -0.36
C ARG A 56 -6.15 -3.56 -0.02
N HIS A 57 -6.52 -4.84 -0.04
CA HIS A 57 -7.87 -5.25 0.37
C HIS A 57 -8.08 -5.06 1.88
N PHE A 58 -7.05 -5.29 2.71
CA PHE A 58 -7.14 -4.99 4.14
C PHE A 58 -7.32 -3.50 4.38
N SER A 59 -6.51 -2.66 3.72
CA SER A 59 -6.62 -1.21 3.81
C SER A 59 -8.00 -0.71 3.40
N LEU A 60 -8.62 -1.32 2.39
CA LEU A 60 -9.98 -1.00 1.94
C LEU A 60 -11.02 -1.34 3.02
N LEU A 61 -10.94 -2.54 3.60
CA LEU A 61 -11.87 -2.96 4.66
C LEU A 61 -11.76 -2.05 5.90
N GLU A 62 -10.55 -1.71 6.31
CA GLU A 62 -10.33 -0.81 7.45
C GLU A 62 -10.80 0.62 7.15
N SER A 63 -10.51 1.14 5.95
CA SER A 63 -10.99 2.46 5.53
C SER A 63 -12.52 2.52 5.46
N GLN A 64 -13.15 1.45 4.97
CA GLN A 64 -14.60 1.34 4.94
C GLN A 64 -15.18 1.35 6.36
N ARG A 65 -14.64 0.53 7.26
CA ARG A 65 -15.07 0.46 8.67
C ARG A 65 -14.94 1.82 9.35
N GLU A 66 -13.82 2.49 9.14
CA GLU A 66 -13.60 3.84 9.67
C GLU A 66 -14.62 4.84 9.13
N PHE A 67 -14.83 4.85 7.81
CA PHE A 67 -15.79 5.75 7.18
C PHE A 67 -17.20 5.54 7.73
N VAL A 68 -17.69 4.29 7.78
CA VAL A 68 -19.03 3.98 8.29
C VAL A 68 -19.19 4.42 9.74
N ARG A 69 -18.16 4.19 10.58
CA ARG A 69 -18.16 4.62 11.99
C ARG A 69 -18.25 6.14 12.11
N ARG A 70 -17.40 6.89 11.39
CA ARG A 70 -17.39 8.37 11.44
C ARG A 70 -18.67 8.97 10.86
N PHE A 71 -19.17 8.41 9.76
CA PHE A 71 -20.40 8.86 9.11
C PHE A 71 -21.62 8.70 10.03
N ARG A 72 -21.73 7.58 10.76
CA ARG A 72 -22.82 7.36 11.72
C ARG A 72 -22.70 8.26 12.95
N GLY A 73 -21.49 8.57 13.40
CA GLY A 73 -21.23 9.45 14.55
C GLY A 73 -21.12 10.94 14.22
N GLN A 74 -21.45 11.36 12.99
CA GLN A 74 -21.22 12.74 12.53
C GLN A 74 -22.04 13.80 13.28
N ALA A 75 -23.18 13.41 13.86
CA ALA A 75 -24.00 14.31 14.68
C ALA A 75 -23.31 14.69 16.00
N ASP A 76 -22.53 13.77 16.57
CA ASP A 76 -21.91 13.93 17.88
C ASP A 76 -20.48 14.50 17.81
N CYS A 77 -19.85 14.45 16.63
CA CYS A 77 -18.47 14.90 16.44
C CYS A 77 -18.31 15.71 15.15
N LYS A 78 -18.09 17.02 15.30
CA LYS A 78 -17.85 17.95 14.16
C LYS A 78 -16.60 17.59 13.33
N GLN A 79 -15.66 16.83 13.88
CA GLN A 79 -14.43 16.40 13.20
C GLN A 79 -14.57 15.02 12.53
N ALA A 80 -15.75 14.39 12.61
CA ALA A 80 -15.98 13.09 12.00
C ALA A 80 -15.88 13.13 10.48
N LEU A 81 -16.27 14.24 9.84
CA LEU A 81 -16.24 14.44 8.40
C LEU A 81 -15.72 15.84 8.04
N PRO A 82 -15.08 16.02 6.87
CA PRO A 82 -14.77 14.99 5.86
C PRO A 82 -13.74 13.97 6.36
N LEU A 83 -13.72 12.78 5.75
CA LEU A 83 -12.67 11.78 5.95
C LEU A 83 -11.79 11.72 4.71
N LEU A 84 -10.50 12.01 4.88
CA LEU A 84 -9.50 12.10 3.84
C LEU A 84 -8.63 10.84 3.83
N ALA A 85 -8.26 10.36 2.63
CA ALA A 85 -7.42 9.19 2.48
C ALA A 85 -6.00 9.40 3.03
N SER A 86 -5.34 8.32 3.43
CA SER A 86 -4.01 8.34 4.08
C SER A 86 -2.93 7.58 3.28
N ALA A 87 -3.30 6.88 2.21
CA ALA A 87 -2.39 5.94 1.52
C ALA A 87 -1.20 6.60 0.79
N CYS A 88 -1.24 7.91 0.53
CA CYS A 88 -0.18 8.62 -0.18
C CYS A 88 0.77 9.31 0.82
N PRO A 89 2.04 8.91 0.93
CA PRO A 89 2.98 9.53 1.87
C PRO A 89 3.28 10.99 1.52
N GLY A 90 3.26 11.36 0.23
CA GLY A 90 3.42 12.75 -0.19
C GLY A 90 2.28 13.65 0.31
N TRP A 91 1.05 13.14 0.28
CA TRP A 91 -0.12 13.82 0.84
C TRP A 91 0.01 14.00 2.36
N ILE A 92 0.37 12.93 3.09
CA ILE A 92 0.57 13.01 4.55
C ILE A 92 1.63 14.06 4.92
N CYS A 93 2.78 14.01 4.24
CA CYS A 93 3.86 14.98 4.44
C CYS A 93 3.42 16.42 4.19
N TYR A 94 2.65 16.66 3.13
CA TYR A 94 2.09 17.98 2.85
C TYR A 94 1.09 18.43 3.92
N ALA A 95 0.16 17.55 4.31
CA ALA A 95 -0.82 17.82 5.35
C ALA A 95 -0.18 18.18 6.69
N GLU A 96 0.81 17.39 7.13
CA GLU A 96 1.55 17.62 8.37
C GLU A 96 2.31 18.96 8.36
N LYS A 97 3.00 19.27 7.25
CA LYS A 97 3.88 20.45 7.18
C LYS A 97 3.14 21.75 6.91
N THR A 98 2.03 21.70 6.18
CA THR A 98 1.36 22.92 5.70
C THR A 98 0.10 23.24 6.50
N HIS A 99 -0.66 22.24 6.94
CA HIS A 99 -1.99 22.44 7.51
C HIS A 99 -2.10 22.01 8.97
N GLY A 100 -1.29 21.04 9.42
CA GLY A 100 -1.19 20.64 10.81
C GLY A 100 -2.55 20.27 11.44
N SER A 101 -2.81 20.77 12.65
CA SER A 101 -3.98 20.42 13.46
C SER A 101 -5.33 20.70 12.78
N PHE A 102 -5.37 21.56 11.75
CA PHE A 102 -6.59 21.82 11.00
C PHE A 102 -7.04 20.59 10.18
N ILE A 103 -6.11 19.91 9.51
CA ILE A 103 -6.45 18.83 8.57
C ILE A 103 -6.23 17.43 9.15
N LEU A 104 -5.27 17.27 10.07
CA LEU A 104 -4.88 15.97 10.61
C LEU A 104 -6.04 15.19 11.26
N PRO A 105 -7.00 15.80 11.98
CA PRO A 105 -8.17 15.09 12.51
C PRO A 105 -9.04 14.44 11.43
N HIS A 106 -9.02 14.99 10.21
CA HIS A 106 -9.80 14.52 9.08
C HIS A 106 -9.12 13.39 8.29
N ILE A 107 -7.87 13.02 8.59
CA ILE A 107 -7.17 11.96 7.87
C ILE A 107 -7.53 10.59 8.44
N SER A 108 -7.73 9.62 7.55
CA SER A 108 -7.95 8.21 7.85
C SER A 108 -6.77 7.63 8.64
N THR A 109 -7.07 6.81 9.66
CA THR A 109 -6.05 6.11 10.42
C THR A 109 -5.73 4.73 9.85
N ALA A 110 -6.51 4.28 8.85
CA ALA A 110 -6.22 3.06 8.10
C ALA A 110 -4.89 3.16 7.34
N ARG A 111 -4.22 2.01 7.18
CA ARG A 111 -2.91 1.87 6.51
C ARG A 111 -2.99 0.92 5.33
#